data_AF-T0TMN5-F1
#
_entry.id   AF-T0TMN5-F1
#
_cell.length_a   1.000
_cell.length_b   1.000
_cell.length_c   1.000
_cell.angle_alpha   90.00
_cell.angle_beta   90.00
_cell.angle_gamma   90.00
#
_symmetry.space_group_name_H-M   'P 1'
#
loop_
_entity.id
_entity.type
_entity.pdbx_description
1 polymer ?
#
loop_
_entity_poly.entity_id
_entity_poly.type
_entity_poly.pdbx_seq_one_letter_code
_entity_poly.pdbx_strand_id
1 'polypeptide(L)'
;MLLDLQATTKEAVIDEMINSLVDNGVVTDFDVFKAGIMAREAQTSTGLGDGIAMPHSKNAAVKEATVLFAKSNKGVDYESLDGQPTDLFFMIAAPEGANDTHLAALAELSKYLMQDGFAVRLRKVTSPDEVIAAFNTGEEEAQAEEAKKAQAVKEAASSDKPLIVAVTACTTGIAHTYMAEESLIKTGEEMGVNVRVETNGASGVGTPLTAEEISKAVGVIVAADKAVETARFDGKKLISKPVAAGIRQPQ
;
A
#
# COMPACT_ATOMS: atom_id res chain seq x y z
N MET A 1 15.62 12.61 8.68
CA MET A 1 15.91 12.04 7.34
C MET A 1 17.40 11.75 7.25
N LEU A 2 17.80 10.69 6.55
CA LEU A 2 19.19 10.37 6.26
C LEU A 2 19.39 10.30 4.74
N LEU A 3 19.96 11.33 4.11
CA LEU A 3 20.05 11.39 2.64
C LEU A 3 21.29 10.70 2.05
N ASP A 4 22.23 10.34 2.92
CA ASP A 4 23.43 9.59 2.58
C ASP A 4 23.71 8.55 3.67
N LEU A 5 22.91 7.48 3.65
CA LEU A 5 23.04 6.34 4.56
C LEU A 5 24.35 5.59 4.27
N GLN A 6 25.15 5.36 5.30
CA GLN A 6 26.51 4.82 5.16
C GLN A 6 26.57 3.30 5.30
N ALA A 7 25.67 2.71 6.07
CA ALA A 7 25.64 1.28 6.31
C ALA A 7 25.44 0.46 5.03
N THR A 8 26.08 -0.71 5.00
CA THR A 8 26.08 -1.62 3.84
C THR A 8 25.55 -3.01 4.16
N THR A 9 25.07 -3.25 5.38
CA THR A 9 24.38 -4.47 5.77
C THR A 9 23.03 -4.13 6.38
N LYS A 10 22.08 -5.05 6.28
CA LYS A 10 20.73 -4.93 6.83
C LYS A 10 20.68 -4.46 8.28
N GLU A 11 21.41 -5.13 9.17
CA GLU A 11 21.44 -4.79 10.59
C GLU A 11 22.07 -3.41 10.82
N ALA A 12 23.13 -3.07 10.08
CA ALA A 12 23.79 -1.78 10.22
C ALA A 12 22.89 -0.62 9.72
N VAL A 13 22.10 -0.84 8.66
CA VAL A 13 21.08 0.12 8.20
C VAL A 13 20.06 0.37 9.31
N ILE A 14 19.55 -0.71 9.91
CA ILE A 14 18.59 -0.62 11.02
C ILE A 14 19.22 0.15 12.18
N ASP A 15 20.47 -0.16 12.55
CA ASP A 15 21.18 0.53 13.63
C ASP A 15 21.37 2.02 13.35
N GLU A 16 21.80 2.39 12.13
CA GLU A 16 21.99 3.79 11.72
C GLU A 16 20.67 4.58 11.78
N MET A 17 19.58 3.98 11.30
CA MET A 17 18.25 4.58 11.36
C MET A 17 17.74 4.74 12.80
N ILE A 18 17.92 3.74 13.66
CA ILE A 18 17.51 3.82 15.07
C ILE A 18 18.34 4.86 15.82
N ASN A 19 19.65 4.92 15.59
CA ASN A 19 20.51 5.95 16.20
C ASN A 19 20.01 7.35 15.83
N SER A 20 19.66 7.59 14.56
CA SER A 20 19.06 8.86 14.15
C SER A 20 17.77 9.18 14.92
N LEU A 21 16.90 8.19 15.15
CA LEU A 21 15.67 8.38 15.94
C LEU A 21 15.94 8.64 17.43
N VAL A 22 16.98 8.02 18.01
CA VAL A 22 17.43 8.26 19.38
C VAL A 22 18.00 9.66 19.53
N ASP A 23 18.88 10.08 18.61
CA ASP A 23 19.52 11.40 18.61
C ASP A 23 18.50 12.54 18.50
N ASN A 24 17.38 12.28 17.80
CA ASN A 24 16.27 13.23 17.67
C ASN A 24 15.20 13.08 18.78
N GLY A 25 15.43 12.21 19.77
CA GLY A 25 14.57 12.05 20.94
C GLY A 25 13.24 11.34 20.69
N VAL A 26 13.04 10.74 19.51
CA VAL A 26 11.84 9.98 19.13
C VAL A 26 11.84 8.61 19.82
N VAL A 27 13.00 7.96 19.86
CA VAL A 27 13.22 6.67 20.53
C VAL A 27 13.99 6.92 21.83
N THR A 28 13.55 6.28 22.91
CA THR A 28 14.13 6.41 24.26
C THR A 28 15.15 5.34 24.58
N ASP A 29 15.04 4.18 23.94
CA ASP A 29 15.88 3.02 24.18
C ASP A 29 16.16 2.32 22.85
N PHE A 30 17.44 2.34 22.46
CA PHE A 30 17.93 1.78 21.21
C PHE A 30 17.68 0.27 21.15
N ASP A 31 18.06 -0.47 22.20
CA ASP A 31 18.05 -1.93 22.21
C ASP A 31 16.62 -2.46 22.22
N VAL A 32 15.73 -1.82 22.97
CA VAL A 32 14.30 -2.18 23.02
C VAL A 32 13.64 -1.96 21.65
N PHE A 33 13.92 -0.84 20.98
CA PHE A 33 13.35 -0.60 19.65
C PHE A 33 13.96 -1.52 18.58
N LYS A 34 15.29 -1.73 18.61
CA LYS A 34 15.99 -2.66 17.71
C LYS A 34 15.44 -4.07 17.83
N ALA A 35 15.24 -4.57 19.05
CA ALA A 35 14.66 -5.88 19.27
C ALA A 35 13.27 -6.00 18.63
N GLY A 36 12.44 -4.96 18.73
CA GLY A 36 11.13 -4.91 18.08
C GLY A 36 11.21 -4.94 16.54
N ILE A 37 12.10 -4.15 15.95
CA ILE A 37 12.32 -4.14 14.49
C ILE A 37 12.81 -5.51 14.02
N MET A 38 13.82 -6.08 14.68
CA MET A 38 14.37 -7.39 14.30
C MET A 38 13.36 -8.53 14.48
N ALA A 39 12.51 -8.48 15.50
CA ALA A 39 11.45 -9.45 15.69
C ALA A 39 10.43 -9.41 14.54
N ARG A 40 10.10 -8.21 14.03
CA ARG A 40 9.25 -8.05 12.84
C ARG A 40 9.95 -8.55 11.57
N GLU A 41 11.22 -8.24 11.41
CA GLU A 41 12.04 -8.61 10.26
C GLU A 41 12.23 -10.13 10.14
N ALA A 42 12.38 -10.81 11.27
CA ALA A 42 12.51 -12.27 11.34
C ALA A 42 11.26 -13.04 10.89
N GLN A 43 10.08 -12.41 10.88
CA GLN A 43 8.86 -13.03 10.36
C GLN A 43 8.89 -13.12 8.84
N THR A 44 9.29 -12.05 8.18
CA THR A 44 9.47 -11.91 6.73
C THR A 44 10.19 -10.59 6.49
N SER A 45 11.11 -10.58 5.53
CA SER A 45 11.83 -9.37 5.11
C SER A 45 10.85 -8.21 4.85
N THR A 46 11.20 -7.02 5.32
CA THR A 46 10.47 -5.80 5.01
C THR A 46 11.00 -5.08 3.77
N GLY A 47 11.96 -5.69 3.06
CA GLY A 47 12.35 -5.29 1.71
C GLY A 47 11.29 -5.72 0.69
N LEU A 48 10.51 -4.75 0.20
CA LEU A 48 9.35 -4.98 -0.67
C LEU A 48 9.73 -5.32 -2.12
N GLY A 49 10.96 -5.01 -2.50
CA GLY A 49 11.45 -5.04 -3.88
C GLY A 49 11.55 -3.64 -4.48
N ASP A 50 12.03 -3.55 -5.72
CA ASP A 50 12.25 -2.29 -6.44
C ASP A 50 13.14 -1.29 -5.68
N GLY A 51 14.06 -1.82 -4.88
CA GLY A 51 15.00 -1.08 -4.05
C GLY A 51 14.40 -0.40 -2.82
N ILE A 52 13.23 -0.83 -2.35
CA ILE A 52 12.51 -0.22 -1.21
C ILE A 52 12.42 -1.19 -0.03
N ALA A 53 12.68 -0.68 1.19
CA ALA A 53 12.38 -1.38 2.44
C ALA A 53 11.64 -0.51 3.45
N MET A 54 10.81 -1.14 4.27
CA MET A 54 9.95 -0.47 5.25
C MET A 54 10.03 -1.13 6.64
N PRO A 55 11.17 -1.08 7.34
CA PRO A 55 11.28 -1.63 8.69
C PRO A 55 10.32 -0.91 9.64
N HIS A 56 9.54 -1.63 10.44
CA HIS A 56 8.52 -1.00 11.28
C HIS A 56 8.27 -1.77 12.57
N SER A 57 7.94 -1.04 13.64
CA SER A 57 7.58 -1.64 14.91
C SER A 57 6.70 -0.72 15.77
N LYS A 58 5.69 -1.32 16.43
CA LYS A 58 5.04 -0.74 17.60
C LYS A 58 5.86 -1.09 18.83
N ASN A 59 6.24 -0.11 19.63
CA ASN A 59 7.21 -0.35 20.68
C ASN A 59 7.12 0.67 21.82
N ALA A 60 7.27 0.21 23.07
CA ALA A 60 7.26 1.04 24.27
C ALA A 60 8.36 2.12 24.30
N ALA A 61 9.48 1.90 23.59
CA ALA A 61 10.59 2.84 23.54
C ALA A 61 10.30 4.07 22.66
N VAL A 62 9.25 4.05 21.85
CA VAL A 62 8.89 5.15 20.94
C VAL A 62 7.98 6.14 21.68
N LYS A 63 8.33 7.43 21.65
CA LYS A 63 7.53 8.52 22.24
C LYS A 63 6.45 9.04 21.30
N GLU A 64 6.76 9.13 20.02
CA GLU A 64 5.93 9.77 19.00
C GLU A 64 5.96 8.97 17.71
N ALA A 65 4.79 8.81 17.07
CA ALA A 65 4.70 8.12 15.79
C ALA A 65 5.49 8.88 14.72
N THR A 66 6.49 8.25 14.12
CA THR A 66 7.44 8.89 13.20
C THR A 66 7.76 7.98 12.03
N VAL A 67 7.88 8.58 10.84
CA VAL A 67 8.47 7.95 9.66
C VAL A 67 9.84 8.57 9.40
N LEU A 68 10.89 7.76 9.47
CA LEU A 68 12.24 8.14 9.07
C LEU A 68 12.51 7.68 7.65
N PHE A 69 12.64 8.63 6.73
CA PHE A 69 13.19 8.38 5.39
C PHE A 69 14.72 8.33 5.44
N ALA A 70 15.29 7.28 4.84
CA ALA A 70 16.72 7.17 4.55
C ALA A 70 16.98 6.74 3.10
N LYS A 71 18.07 7.24 2.52
CA LYS A 71 18.53 6.93 1.17
C LYS A 71 19.99 6.48 1.20
N SER A 72 20.29 5.33 0.61
CA SER A 72 21.66 4.87 0.36
C SER A 72 22.04 5.18 -1.09
N ASN A 73 23.20 5.82 -1.30
CA ASN A 73 23.72 6.05 -2.65
C ASN A 73 24.43 4.83 -3.25
N LYS A 74 24.66 3.78 -2.45
CA LYS A 74 25.39 2.57 -2.83
C LYS A 74 24.48 1.35 -3.03
N GLY A 75 23.26 1.40 -2.48
CA GLY A 75 22.43 0.22 -2.29
C GLY A 75 22.97 -0.68 -1.17
N VAL A 76 22.09 -1.47 -0.58
CA VAL A 76 22.38 -2.38 0.53
C VAL A 76 21.76 -3.73 0.24
N ASP A 77 22.50 -4.81 0.51
CA ASP A 77 21.89 -6.13 0.61
C ASP A 77 21.03 -6.17 1.87
N TYR A 78 19.72 -5.99 1.68
CA TYR A 78 18.71 -5.96 2.73
C TYR A 78 17.90 -7.26 2.79
N GLU A 79 18.31 -8.27 2.02
CA GLU A 79 17.55 -9.50 1.83
C GLU A 79 16.11 -9.21 1.33
N SER A 80 15.98 -8.33 0.32
CA SER A 80 14.70 -7.99 -0.31
C SER A 80 14.03 -9.22 -0.91
N LEU A 81 12.69 -9.20 -0.98
CA LEU A 81 11.90 -10.32 -1.52
C LEU A 81 12.21 -10.64 -3.00
N ASP A 82 12.68 -9.65 -3.77
CA ASP A 82 13.11 -9.79 -5.17
C ASP A 82 14.61 -10.09 -5.33
N GLY A 83 15.34 -10.17 -4.21
CA GLY A 83 16.80 -10.36 -4.18
C GLY A 83 17.61 -9.15 -4.69
N GLN A 84 16.97 -8.00 -4.95
CA GLN A 84 17.67 -6.80 -5.41
C GLN A 84 18.16 -5.95 -4.22
N PRO A 85 19.25 -5.18 -4.40
CA PRO A 85 19.70 -4.22 -3.39
C PRO A 85 18.65 -3.15 -3.09
N THR A 86 18.57 -2.75 -1.83
CA THR A 86 17.69 -1.66 -1.35
C THR A 86 18.46 -0.35 -1.23
N ASP A 87 17.89 0.74 -1.72
CA ASP A 87 18.46 2.08 -1.62
C ASP A 87 17.52 3.12 -0.99
N LEU A 88 16.23 2.81 -0.84
CA LEU A 88 15.24 3.65 -0.16
C LEU A 88 14.68 2.92 1.06
N PHE A 89 14.71 3.57 2.21
CA PHE A 89 14.26 3.01 3.49
C PHE A 89 13.26 3.95 4.15
N PHE A 90 12.17 3.37 4.66
CA PHE A 90 11.14 4.10 5.40
C PHE A 90 10.89 3.40 6.73
N MET A 91 11.61 3.81 7.77
CA MET A 91 11.43 3.22 9.09
C MET A 91 10.23 3.84 9.78
N ILE A 92 9.29 3.01 10.22
CA ILE A 92 8.09 3.46 10.94
C ILE A 92 8.24 3.10 12.42
N ALA A 93 8.42 4.12 13.26
CA ALA A 93 8.44 4.01 14.70
C ALA A 93 7.06 4.40 15.25
N ALA A 94 6.38 3.53 15.99
CA ALA A 94 5.08 3.83 16.59
C ALA A 94 5.05 3.52 18.10
N PRO A 95 4.50 4.41 18.94
CA PRO A 95 4.36 4.16 20.37
C PRO A 95 3.37 3.03 20.64
N GLU A 96 3.57 2.31 21.74
CA GLU A 96 2.54 1.41 22.27
C GLU A 96 1.25 2.18 22.58
N GLY A 97 0.11 1.57 22.30
CA GLY A 97 -1.20 2.22 22.45
C GLY A 97 -1.55 3.22 21.33
N ALA A 98 -0.65 3.50 20.38
CA ALA A 98 -1.08 4.03 19.10
C ALA A 98 -2.06 3.02 18.48
N ASN A 99 -3.24 3.50 18.08
CA ASN A 99 -4.24 2.73 17.32
C ASN A 99 -3.63 2.24 15.99
N ASP A 100 -4.44 1.85 15.01
CA ASP A 100 -3.95 1.43 13.69
C ASP A 100 -3.23 2.55 12.89
N THR A 101 -2.89 3.68 13.51
CA THR A 101 -2.11 4.80 12.96
C THR A 101 -0.84 4.37 12.23
N HIS A 102 -0.10 3.38 12.74
CA HIS A 102 1.07 2.84 12.04
C HIS A 102 0.72 2.09 10.74
N LEU A 103 -0.39 1.34 10.72
CA LEU A 103 -0.88 0.67 9.50
C LEU A 103 -1.45 1.69 8.53
N ALA A 104 -2.10 2.75 9.02
CA ALA A 104 -2.57 3.84 8.19
C ALA A 104 -1.40 4.59 7.53
N ALA A 105 -0.35 4.92 8.29
CA ALA A 105 0.86 5.53 7.75
C ALA A 105 1.57 4.62 6.74
N LEU A 106 1.63 3.31 7.02
CA LEU A 106 2.19 2.33 6.09
C LEU A 106 1.36 2.24 4.81
N ALA A 107 0.03 2.10 4.93
CA ALA A 107 -0.87 2.01 3.79
C ALA A 107 -0.81 3.26 2.92
N GLU A 108 -0.78 4.44 3.55
CA GLU A 108 -0.70 5.73 2.87
C GLU A 108 0.64 5.87 2.14
N LEU A 109 1.75 5.56 2.81
CA LEU A 109 3.07 5.58 2.20
C LEU A 109 3.21 4.58 1.05
N SER A 110 2.66 3.36 1.19
CA SER A 110 2.67 2.35 0.14
C SER A 110 1.96 2.80 -1.13
N LYS A 111 0.92 3.64 -1.04
CA LYS A 111 0.25 4.19 -2.24
C LYS A 111 1.24 4.96 -3.13
N TYR A 112 2.04 5.84 -2.54
CA TYR A 112 3.04 6.62 -3.28
C TYR A 112 4.18 5.75 -3.80
N LEU A 113 4.64 4.80 -2.99
CA LEU A 113 5.75 3.92 -3.38
C LEU A 113 5.40 2.99 -4.56
N MET A 114 4.12 2.69 -4.74
CA MET A 114 3.62 1.91 -5.88
C MET A 114 3.37 2.76 -7.14
N GLN A 115 3.49 4.09 -7.06
CA GLN A 115 3.31 4.95 -8.24
C GLN A 115 4.53 4.92 -9.15
N ASP A 116 4.25 4.81 -10.44
CA ASP A 116 5.27 4.86 -11.49
C ASP A 116 6.10 6.15 -11.38
N GLY A 117 7.41 5.97 -11.23
CA GLY A 117 8.37 7.08 -11.20
C GLY A 117 8.53 7.78 -9.84
N PHE A 118 7.71 7.49 -8.83
CA PHE A 118 7.86 8.10 -7.50
C PHE A 118 9.18 7.71 -6.83
N ALA A 119 9.50 6.41 -6.78
CA ALA A 119 10.78 5.92 -6.26
C ALA A 119 11.98 6.48 -7.05
N VAL A 120 11.85 6.62 -8.37
CA VAL A 120 12.88 7.24 -9.23
C VAL A 120 13.11 8.70 -8.87
N ARG A 121 12.05 9.45 -8.54
CA ARG A 121 12.12 10.84 -8.05
C ARG A 121 12.86 10.90 -6.73
N LEU A 122 12.51 10.04 -5.76
CA LEU A 122 13.17 9.97 -4.46
C LEU A 122 14.66 9.62 -4.54
N ARG A 123 15.09 8.79 -5.50
CA ARG A 123 16.52 8.49 -5.68
C ARG A 123 17.35 9.72 -6.06
N LYS A 124 16.74 10.68 -6.76
CA LYS A 124 17.39 11.90 -7.26
C LYS A 124 17.48 13.02 -6.23
N VAL A 125 16.74 12.94 -5.13
CA VAL A 125 16.73 14.01 -4.12
C VAL A 125 18.08 14.12 -3.42
N THR A 126 18.46 15.35 -3.09
CA THR A 126 19.75 15.69 -2.46
C THR A 126 19.56 16.55 -1.20
N SER A 127 18.33 16.99 -0.91
CA SER A 127 17.99 17.78 0.27
C SER A 127 16.66 17.35 0.90
N PRO A 128 16.40 17.65 2.19
CA PRO A 128 15.12 17.36 2.83
C PRO A 128 13.94 18.05 2.14
N ASP A 129 14.14 19.28 1.64
CA ASP A 129 13.11 20.04 0.93
C ASP A 129 12.69 19.34 -0.38
N GLU A 130 13.64 18.71 -1.09
CA GLU A 130 13.35 17.93 -2.29
C GLU A 130 12.57 16.64 -1.98
N VAL A 131 12.79 16.03 -0.82
CA VAL A 131 11.96 14.89 -0.36
C VAL A 131 10.53 15.34 -0.14
N ILE A 132 10.34 16.44 0.59
CA ILE A 132 9.01 17.00 0.85
C ILE A 132 8.31 17.36 -0.46
N ALA A 133 9.02 18.01 -1.39
CA ALA A 133 8.48 18.34 -2.70
C ALA A 133 8.08 17.08 -3.50
N ALA A 134 8.87 16.01 -3.44
CA ALA A 134 8.55 14.76 -4.12
C ALA A 134 7.24 14.14 -3.59
N PHE A 135 7.02 14.15 -2.27
CA PHE A 135 5.78 13.70 -1.64
C PHE A 135 4.58 14.58 -2.01
N ASN A 136 4.72 15.90 -1.97
CA ASN A 136 3.64 16.81 -2.38
C ASN A 136 3.20 16.56 -3.82
N THR A 137 4.15 16.39 -4.75
CA THR A 137 3.82 16.04 -6.14
C THR A 137 3.19 14.65 -6.25
N GLY A 138 3.67 13.67 -5.48
CA GLY A 138 3.05 12.33 -5.43
C GLY A 138 1.61 12.36 -4.91
N GLU A 139 1.32 13.22 -3.93
CA GLU A 139 -0.04 13.48 -3.43
C GLU A 139 -0.94 14.08 -4.50
N GLU A 140 -0.47 15.12 -5.20
CA GLU A 140 -1.21 15.71 -6.33
C GLU A 140 -1.47 14.69 -7.46
N GLU A 141 -0.47 13.87 -7.79
CA GLU A 141 -0.57 12.80 -8.78
C GLU A 141 -1.56 11.72 -8.35
N ALA A 142 -1.52 11.28 -7.08
CA ALA A 142 -2.45 10.31 -6.50
C ALA A 142 -3.89 10.84 -6.53
N GLN A 143 -4.10 12.08 -6.09
CA GLN A 143 -5.40 12.72 -6.12
C GLN A 143 -5.92 12.91 -7.55
N ALA A 144 -5.05 13.27 -8.49
CA ALA A 144 -5.41 13.40 -9.90
C ALA A 144 -5.78 12.04 -10.52
N GLU A 145 -5.07 10.97 -10.17
CA GLU A 145 -5.38 9.61 -10.62
C GLU A 145 -6.70 9.10 -10.01
N GLU A 146 -6.93 9.35 -8.72
CA GLU A 146 -8.18 9.01 -8.04
C GLU A 146 -9.35 9.81 -8.61
N ALA A 147 -9.16 11.10 -8.92
CA ALA A 147 -10.15 11.93 -9.61
C ALA A 147 -10.42 11.43 -11.03
N LYS A 148 -9.39 11.02 -11.78
CA LYS A 148 -9.55 10.38 -13.10
C LYS A 148 -10.30 9.06 -12.99
N LYS A 149 -10.00 8.21 -12.01
CA LYS A 149 -10.74 6.97 -11.74
C LYS A 149 -12.19 7.30 -11.44
N ALA A 150 -12.46 8.23 -10.53
CA ALA A 150 -13.81 8.68 -10.19
C ALA A 150 -14.56 9.31 -11.38
N GLN A 151 -13.87 9.98 -12.29
CA GLN A 151 -14.45 10.51 -13.51
C GLN A 151 -14.72 9.40 -14.54
N ALA A 152 -13.79 8.47 -14.74
CA ALA A 152 -13.97 7.29 -15.57
C ALA A 152 -15.13 6.42 -15.06
N VAL A 153 -15.33 6.35 -13.74
CA VAL A 153 -16.50 5.73 -13.09
C VAL A 153 -17.79 6.43 -13.50
N LYS A 154 -17.83 7.77 -13.47
CA LYS A 154 -19.01 8.54 -13.90
C LYS A 154 -19.27 8.39 -15.40
N GLU A 155 -18.24 8.41 -16.22
CA GLU A 155 -18.32 8.22 -17.67
C GLU A 155 -18.77 6.80 -18.01
N ALA A 156 -18.27 5.79 -17.31
CA ALA A 156 -18.71 4.41 -17.38
C ALA A 156 -20.16 4.23 -16.93
N ALA A 157 -20.61 4.98 -15.92
CA ALA A 157 -22.01 4.98 -15.47
C ALA A 157 -22.96 5.73 -16.43
N SER A 158 -22.41 6.55 -17.33
CA SER A 158 -23.12 7.20 -18.45
C SER A 158 -22.93 6.49 -19.80
N SER A 159 -22.15 5.40 -19.82
CA SER A 159 -21.88 4.61 -21.02
C SER A 159 -23.04 3.67 -21.29
N ASP A 160 -23.33 3.43 -22.57
CA ASP A 160 -24.27 2.37 -22.99
C ASP A 160 -23.74 0.95 -22.73
N LYS A 161 -22.46 0.82 -22.30
CA LYS A 161 -21.86 -0.48 -21.96
C LYS A 161 -22.50 -1.05 -20.69
N PRO A 162 -22.76 -2.37 -20.63
CA PRO A 162 -23.22 -3.02 -19.41
C PRO A 162 -22.26 -2.77 -18.24
N LEU A 163 -22.82 -2.52 -17.05
CA LEU A 163 -22.05 -2.34 -15.81
C LEU A 163 -22.08 -3.62 -14.97
N ILE A 164 -20.92 -4.13 -14.58
CA ILE A 164 -20.76 -5.14 -13.54
C ILE A 164 -20.18 -4.45 -12.30
N VAL A 165 -20.73 -4.75 -11.13
CA VAL A 165 -20.12 -4.33 -9.86
C VAL A 165 -19.43 -5.53 -9.21
N ALA A 166 -18.34 -5.28 -8.49
CA ALA A 166 -17.54 -6.31 -7.88
C ALA A 166 -17.08 -5.92 -6.48
N VAL A 167 -16.87 -6.92 -5.63
CA VAL A 167 -16.24 -6.77 -4.32
C VAL A 167 -15.05 -7.71 -4.25
N THR A 168 -13.85 -7.18 -4.00
CA THR A 168 -12.64 -7.98 -3.78
C THR A 168 -12.26 -7.96 -2.31
N ALA A 169 -11.85 -9.09 -1.74
CA ALA A 169 -11.54 -9.15 -0.31
C ALA A 169 -10.55 -10.25 0.07
N CYS A 170 -9.42 -9.90 0.68
CA CYS A 170 -8.45 -10.84 1.23
C CYS A 170 -8.24 -10.61 2.73
N THR A 171 -8.07 -11.68 3.51
CA THR A 171 -7.79 -11.63 4.96
C THR A 171 -6.32 -11.33 5.27
N THR A 172 -5.41 -11.77 4.41
CA THR A 172 -3.97 -11.85 4.72
C THR A 172 -3.11 -10.78 4.02
N GLY A 173 -3.71 -9.82 3.32
CA GLY A 173 -2.95 -8.71 2.75
C GLY A 173 -3.69 -7.81 1.76
N ILE A 174 -3.04 -6.70 1.43
CA ILE A 174 -3.51 -5.72 0.45
C ILE A 174 -3.37 -6.22 -0.99
N ALA A 175 -2.30 -6.95 -1.30
CA ALA A 175 -1.91 -7.30 -2.67
C ALA A 175 -2.99 -8.04 -3.45
N HIS A 176 -3.48 -9.19 -2.98
CA HIS A 176 -4.48 -9.96 -3.72
C HIS A 176 -5.81 -9.22 -3.92
N THR A 177 -6.16 -8.31 -3.00
CA THR A 177 -7.38 -7.49 -3.12
C THR A 177 -7.26 -6.51 -4.29
N TYR A 178 -6.14 -5.80 -4.38
CA TYR A 178 -5.88 -4.83 -5.46
C TYR A 178 -5.56 -5.52 -6.80
N MET A 179 -4.83 -6.63 -6.79
CA MET A 179 -4.57 -7.41 -8.00
C MET A 179 -5.87 -7.95 -8.63
N ALA A 180 -6.81 -8.41 -7.80
CA ALA A 180 -8.12 -8.85 -8.29
C ALA A 180 -8.94 -7.67 -8.83
N GLU A 181 -8.87 -6.49 -8.19
CA GLU A 181 -9.52 -5.28 -8.68
C GLU A 181 -9.00 -4.90 -10.07
N GLU A 182 -7.68 -4.77 -10.23
CA GLU A 182 -7.06 -4.39 -11.50
C GLU A 182 -7.36 -5.40 -12.60
N SER A 183 -7.25 -6.70 -12.30
CA SER A 183 -7.53 -7.76 -13.26
C SER A 183 -8.98 -7.75 -13.75
N LEU A 184 -9.95 -7.55 -12.84
CA LEU A 184 -11.37 -7.48 -13.20
C LEU A 184 -11.68 -6.23 -14.03
N ILE A 185 -11.10 -5.07 -13.68
CA ILE A 185 -11.29 -3.82 -14.44
C ILE A 185 -10.74 -3.97 -15.85
N LYS A 186 -9.47 -4.40 -15.97
CA LYS A 186 -8.79 -4.57 -17.24
C LYS A 186 -9.50 -5.58 -18.15
N THR A 187 -9.90 -6.74 -17.62
CA THR A 187 -10.65 -7.74 -18.40
C THR A 187 -12.03 -7.24 -18.78
N GLY A 188 -12.70 -6.48 -17.91
CA GLY A 188 -13.95 -5.79 -18.25
C GLY A 188 -13.80 -4.89 -19.47
N GLU A 189 -12.76 -4.03 -19.47
CA GLU A 189 -12.46 -3.14 -20.59
C GLU A 189 -12.21 -3.92 -21.90
N GLU A 190 -11.41 -4.98 -21.84
CA GLU A 190 -11.14 -5.89 -22.97
C GLU A 190 -12.43 -6.55 -23.51
N MET A 191 -13.38 -6.86 -22.63
CA MET A 191 -14.67 -7.48 -22.96
C MET A 191 -15.76 -6.45 -23.31
N GLY A 192 -15.45 -5.15 -23.26
CA GLY A 192 -16.41 -4.08 -23.54
C GLY A 192 -17.48 -3.90 -22.45
N VAL A 193 -17.18 -4.31 -21.21
CA VAL A 193 -18.05 -4.21 -20.03
C VAL A 193 -17.40 -3.28 -19.03
N ASN A 194 -18.17 -2.39 -18.42
CA ASN A 194 -17.64 -1.55 -17.35
C ASN A 194 -17.64 -2.35 -16.05
N VAL A 195 -16.50 -2.38 -15.34
CA VAL A 195 -16.40 -3.07 -14.05
C VAL A 195 -16.07 -2.06 -12.97
N ARG A 196 -16.88 -2.04 -11.92
CA ARG A 196 -16.66 -1.22 -10.73
C ARG A 196 -16.38 -2.10 -9.54
N VAL A 197 -15.23 -1.89 -8.91
CA VAL A 197 -14.79 -2.72 -7.78
C VAL A 197 -14.78 -1.88 -6.50
N GLU A 198 -15.30 -2.47 -5.43
CA GLU A 198 -15.06 -2.06 -4.05
C GLU A 198 -14.04 -3.03 -3.44
N THR A 199 -13.02 -2.47 -2.78
CA THR A 199 -11.94 -3.25 -2.18
C THR A 199 -12.14 -3.38 -0.68
N ASN A 200 -12.14 -4.60 -0.17
CA ASN A 200 -12.21 -4.89 1.26
C ASN A 200 -10.88 -5.47 1.73
N GLY A 201 -9.86 -4.62 1.87
CA GLY A 201 -8.50 -5.00 2.26
C GLY A 201 -8.29 -5.06 3.78
N ALA A 202 -7.01 -5.17 4.18
CA ALA A 202 -6.60 -5.03 5.58
C ALA A 202 -6.79 -3.59 6.11
N SER A 203 -6.73 -2.60 5.22
CA SER A 203 -6.92 -1.17 5.53
C SER A 203 -8.39 -0.72 5.58
N GLY A 204 -9.35 -1.65 5.47
CA GLY A 204 -10.78 -1.36 5.44
C GLY A 204 -11.39 -1.39 4.04
N VAL A 205 -12.56 -0.74 3.90
CA VAL A 205 -13.30 -0.63 2.63
C VAL A 205 -12.76 0.56 1.84
N GLY A 206 -12.21 0.31 0.66
CA GLY A 206 -11.84 1.30 -0.34
C GLY A 206 -12.87 1.36 -1.47
N THR A 207 -13.01 2.54 -2.08
CA THR A 207 -13.83 2.78 -3.29
C THR A 207 -15.27 2.21 -3.20
N PRO A 208 -16.01 2.48 -2.11
CA PRO A 208 -17.30 1.83 -1.84
C PRO A 208 -18.30 1.99 -2.98
N LEU A 209 -19.02 0.91 -3.30
CA LEU A 209 -20.07 0.92 -4.30
C LEU A 209 -21.27 1.74 -3.83
N THR A 210 -21.75 2.62 -4.69
CA THR A 210 -22.95 3.43 -4.48
C THR A 210 -24.22 2.63 -4.78
N ALA A 211 -25.34 3.01 -4.17
CA ALA A 211 -26.64 2.39 -4.46
C ALA A 211 -27.04 2.52 -5.94
N GLU A 212 -26.61 3.61 -6.60
CA GLU A 212 -26.88 3.83 -8.02
C GLU A 212 -26.09 2.85 -8.91
N GLU A 213 -24.80 2.65 -8.65
CA GLU A 213 -23.98 1.67 -9.37
C GLU A 213 -24.56 0.26 -9.22
N ILE A 214 -24.93 -0.12 -8.00
CA ILE A 214 -25.54 -1.43 -7.71
C ILE A 214 -26.86 -1.59 -8.46
N SER A 215 -27.72 -0.56 -8.45
CA SER A 215 -29.00 -0.58 -9.16
C SER A 215 -28.83 -0.70 -10.67
N LYS A 216 -27.83 -0.01 -11.26
CA LYS A 216 -27.53 -0.06 -12.70
C LYS A 216 -26.80 -1.33 -13.13
N ALA A 217 -26.16 -2.03 -12.20
CA ALA A 217 -25.39 -3.23 -12.51
C ALA A 217 -26.25 -4.34 -13.12
N VAL A 218 -25.76 -4.97 -14.19
CA VAL A 218 -26.37 -6.17 -14.79
C VAL A 218 -25.98 -7.45 -14.06
N GLY A 219 -24.91 -7.41 -13.26
CA GLY A 219 -24.41 -8.52 -12.47
C GLY A 219 -23.43 -8.08 -11.39
N VAL A 220 -23.17 -8.99 -10.45
CA VAL A 220 -22.32 -8.78 -9.28
C VAL A 220 -21.26 -9.89 -9.20
N ILE A 221 -20.00 -9.50 -8.98
CA ILE A 221 -18.88 -10.42 -8.72
C ILE A 221 -18.42 -10.25 -7.28
N VAL A 222 -18.36 -11.34 -6.53
CA VAL A 222 -17.73 -11.37 -5.20
C VAL A 222 -16.47 -12.24 -5.31
N ALA A 223 -15.30 -11.62 -5.30
CA ALA A 223 -14.00 -12.28 -5.34
C ALA A 223 -13.34 -12.15 -3.95
N ALA A 224 -13.71 -13.03 -3.03
CA ALA A 224 -13.44 -12.84 -1.61
C ALA A 224 -13.03 -14.12 -0.89
N ASP A 225 -12.01 -14.02 -0.03
CA ASP A 225 -11.60 -15.04 0.94
C ASP A 225 -12.09 -14.72 2.37
N LYS A 226 -12.87 -13.64 2.52
CA LYS A 226 -13.57 -13.26 3.76
C LYS A 226 -15.05 -12.94 3.52
N ALA A 227 -15.82 -12.91 4.60
CA ALA A 227 -17.20 -12.45 4.54
C ALA A 227 -17.26 -10.98 4.08
N VAL A 228 -18.19 -10.70 3.18
CA VAL A 228 -18.51 -9.34 2.68
C VAL A 228 -20.01 -9.11 2.75
N GLU A 229 -20.44 -7.86 2.84
CA GLU A 229 -21.86 -7.52 2.85
C GLU A 229 -22.49 -7.76 1.48
N THR A 230 -23.43 -8.70 1.41
CA THR A 230 -24.10 -9.07 0.15
C THR A 230 -25.57 -8.67 0.07
N ALA A 231 -26.21 -8.31 1.18
CA ALA A 231 -27.64 -7.98 1.23
C ALA A 231 -28.02 -6.83 0.28
N ARG A 232 -27.12 -5.85 0.11
CA ARG A 232 -27.29 -4.74 -0.84
C ARG A 232 -27.36 -5.17 -2.31
N PHE A 233 -27.02 -6.42 -2.64
CA PHE A 233 -27.07 -6.98 -4.00
C PHE A 233 -28.29 -7.87 -4.25
N ASP A 234 -29.25 -7.93 -3.33
CA ASP A 234 -30.42 -8.81 -3.44
C ASP A 234 -31.19 -8.59 -4.75
N GLY A 235 -31.52 -9.69 -5.42
CA GLY A 235 -32.21 -9.68 -6.72
C GLY A 235 -31.30 -9.52 -7.95
N LYS A 236 -29.98 -9.32 -7.78
CA LYS A 236 -29.02 -9.30 -8.88
C LYS A 236 -28.43 -10.69 -9.17
N LYS A 237 -27.98 -10.90 -10.42
CA LYS A 237 -27.18 -12.08 -10.78
C LYS A 237 -25.81 -11.96 -10.10
N LEU A 238 -25.50 -12.86 -9.18
CA LEU A 238 -24.29 -12.81 -8.37
C LEU A 238 -23.43 -14.07 -8.59
N ILE A 239 -22.13 -13.88 -8.80
CA ILE A 239 -21.12 -14.95 -8.79
C ILE A 239 -20.18 -14.70 -7.61
N SER A 240 -19.93 -15.73 -6.81
CA SER A 240 -19.00 -15.67 -5.68
C SER A 240 -17.89 -16.70 -5.85
N LYS A 241 -16.64 -16.25 -5.74
CA LYS A 241 -15.41 -17.07 -5.86
C LYS A 241 -14.34 -16.57 -4.88
N PRO A 242 -13.31 -17.39 -4.60
CA PRO A 242 -12.11 -16.93 -3.88
C PRO A 242 -11.45 -15.73 -4.57
N VAL A 243 -10.75 -14.86 -3.83
CA VAL A 243 -10.13 -13.64 -4.39
C VAL A 243 -9.13 -13.97 -5.50
N ALA A 244 -8.41 -15.09 -5.36
CA ALA A 244 -7.47 -15.59 -6.38
C ALA A 244 -8.13 -15.89 -7.74
N ALA A 245 -9.42 -16.20 -7.76
CA ALA A 245 -10.16 -16.39 -9.02
C ALA A 245 -10.34 -15.06 -9.77
N GLY A 246 -10.54 -13.94 -9.06
CA GLY A 246 -10.61 -12.61 -9.67
C GLY A 246 -9.30 -12.18 -10.36
N ILE A 247 -8.18 -12.82 -10.03
CA ILE A 247 -6.87 -12.61 -10.66
C ILE A 247 -6.66 -13.58 -11.83
N ARG A 248 -6.99 -14.87 -11.64
CA ARG A 248 -6.61 -15.94 -12.58
C ARG A 248 -7.69 -16.28 -13.61
N GLN A 249 -8.94 -15.95 -13.31
CA GLN A 249 -10.13 -16.26 -14.11
C GLN A 249 -11.08 -15.04 -14.13
N PRO A 250 -10.62 -13.86 -14.60
CA PRO A 250 -11.44 -12.65 -14.58
C PRO A 250 -12.54 -12.60 -15.66
N GLN A 251 -12.59 -13.56 -16.60
CA GLN A 251 -13.57 -13.65 -17.71
C GLN A 251 -14.87 -14.34 -17.30
#